data_AF-A0A9D5C4I7-F1
#
_entry.id   AF-A0A9D5C4I7-F1
#
_cell.length_a   1.000
_cell.length_b   1.000
_cell.length_c   1.000
_cell.angle_alpha   90.00
_cell.angle_beta   90.00
_cell.angle_gamma   90.00
#
_symmetry.space_group_name_H-M   'P 1'
#
loop_
_entity.id
_entity.type
_entity.pdbx_description
1 polymer ?
#
loop_
_entity_poly.entity_id
_entity_poly.type
_entity_poly.pdbx_seq_one_letter_code
_entity_poly.pdbx_strand_id
1 'polypeptide(L)'
;MLDPFRHGSQPKTPGRREIDRVLKKVQEGVEVFDSIWNKVYFTENANQKEKFEADLKKEIEKLQRYRDQIKTWIQSSEIKDKKKLVPLMSSLSWMLARLLNEK
;
A
#
# COMPACT_ATOMS: atom_id res chain seq x y z
N MET A 1 28.29 -6.14 14.23
CA MET A 1 27.57 -5.51 13.12
C MET A 1 26.38 -6.43 12.85
N LEU A 2 25.18 -6.06 13.29
CA LEU A 2 23.98 -6.92 13.24
C LEU A 2 23.24 -6.62 11.94
N ASP A 3 23.19 -7.58 11.02
CA ASP A 3 22.27 -7.56 9.88
C ASP A 3 20.82 -7.52 10.39
N PRO A 4 20.06 -6.43 10.19
CA PRO A 4 18.73 -6.27 10.80
C PRO A 4 17.61 -7.00 10.02
N PHE A 5 17.93 -7.96 9.16
CA PHE A 5 16.97 -8.63 8.26
C PHE A 5 16.63 -10.08 8.66
N ARG A 6 16.71 -10.44 9.94
CA ARG A 6 16.14 -11.71 10.42
C ARG A 6 14.72 -11.48 10.93
N HIS A 7 13.80 -12.34 10.49
CA HIS A 7 12.48 -12.78 11.01
C HIS A 7 11.64 -13.08 9.74
N GLY A 8 11.47 -14.31 9.28
CA GLY A 8 10.94 -15.44 10.03
C GLY A 8 9.43 -15.54 9.78
N SER A 9 9.02 -15.92 8.56
CA SER A 9 7.72 -16.48 8.17
C SER A 9 7.74 -16.71 6.66
N GLN A 10 7.65 -17.96 6.19
CA GLN A 10 7.56 -18.23 4.74
C GLN A 10 6.27 -17.63 4.18
N PRO A 11 6.35 -16.73 3.18
CA PRO A 11 5.16 -16.13 2.62
C PRO A 11 4.61 -16.95 1.46
N LYS A 12 3.27 -17.04 1.42
CA LYS A 12 2.50 -17.58 0.29
C LYS A 12 2.89 -16.81 -0.99
N THR A 13 3.35 -17.51 -2.01
CA THR A 13 3.81 -16.92 -3.27
C THR A 13 2.62 -16.50 -4.13
N PRO A 14 2.64 -15.28 -4.71
CA PRO A 14 1.53 -14.80 -5.54
C PRO A 14 1.77 -15.17 -6.99
N GLY A 15 0.72 -15.66 -7.65
CA GLY A 15 0.74 -15.78 -9.10
C GLY A 15 0.73 -14.42 -9.79
N ARG A 16 1.11 -14.36 -11.08
CA ARG A 16 1.09 -13.14 -11.90
C ARG A 16 -0.25 -12.38 -11.86
N ARG A 17 -1.35 -13.12 -11.85
CA ARG A 17 -2.73 -12.60 -11.69
C ARG A 17 -2.98 -11.94 -10.34
N GLU A 18 -2.27 -12.34 -9.30
CA GLU A 18 -2.40 -11.76 -7.97
C GLU A 18 -1.68 -10.41 -7.89
N ILE A 19 -0.52 -10.30 -8.54
CA ILE A 19 0.22 -9.05 -8.66
C ILE A 19 -0.62 -7.99 -9.38
N ASP A 20 -1.17 -8.32 -10.55
CA ASP A 20 -2.01 -7.38 -11.32
C ASP A 20 -3.27 -6.95 -10.55
N ARG A 21 -3.86 -7.87 -9.77
CA ARG A 21 -5.01 -7.56 -8.91
C ARG A 21 -4.64 -6.61 -7.79
N VAL A 22 -3.55 -6.85 -7.07
CA VAL A 22 -3.11 -5.96 -5.99
C VAL A 22 -2.74 -4.58 -6.53
N LEU A 23 -2.10 -4.52 -7.69
CA LEU A 23 -1.72 -3.26 -8.35
C LEU A 23 -2.95 -2.41 -8.68
N LYS A 24 -4.01 -3.01 -9.25
CA LYS A 24 -5.29 -2.33 -9.46
C LYS A 24 -5.90 -1.83 -8.15
N LYS A 25 -5.89 -2.65 -7.10
CA LYS A 25 -6.44 -2.24 -5.79
C LYS A 25 -5.68 -1.09 -5.14
N VAL A 26 -4.37 -1.05 -5.31
CA VAL A 26 -3.55 0.07 -4.82
C VAL A 26 -3.92 1.35 -5.58
N GLN A 27 -4.03 1.28 -6.91
CA GLN A 27 -4.42 2.43 -7.72
C GLN A 27 -5.82 2.94 -7.34
N GLU A 28 -6.80 2.05 -7.26
CA GLU A 28 -8.17 2.37 -6.82
C GLU A 28 -8.16 2.95 -5.39
N GLY A 29 -7.38 2.38 -4.48
CA GLY A 29 -7.25 2.87 -3.10
C GLY A 29 -6.66 4.27 -3.01
N VAL A 30 -5.71 4.62 -3.88
CA VAL A 30 -5.13 5.98 -3.93
C VAL A 30 -6.16 6.99 -4.46
N GLU A 31 -6.92 6.66 -5.49
CA GLU A 31 -7.98 7.53 -6.02
C GLU A 31 -9.12 7.73 -5.00
N VAL A 32 -9.53 6.65 -4.31
CA VAL A 32 -10.52 6.72 -3.24
C VAL A 32 -9.99 7.54 -2.07
N PHE A 33 -8.73 7.37 -1.69
CA PHE A 33 -8.09 8.16 -0.64
C PHE A 33 -8.14 9.66 -0.97
N ASP A 34 -7.74 10.06 -2.18
CA ASP A 34 -7.75 11.45 -2.60
C ASP A 34 -9.19 12.01 -2.67
N SER A 35 -10.15 11.20 -3.10
CA SER A 35 -11.57 11.58 -3.08
C SER A 35 -12.10 11.81 -1.66
N ILE A 36 -11.80 10.91 -0.72
CA ILE A 36 -12.20 11.04 0.69
C ILE A 36 -11.48 12.23 1.32
N TRP A 37 -10.19 12.43 1.05
CA TRP A 37 -9.40 13.55 1.56
C TRP A 37 -10.00 14.90 1.13
N ASN A 38 -10.30 15.05 -0.15
CA ASN A 38 -11.00 16.23 -0.65
C ASN A 38 -12.35 16.40 0.05
N LYS A 39 -13.14 15.33 0.22
CA LYS A 39 -14.43 15.42 0.95
C LYS A 39 -14.27 15.83 2.40
N VAL A 40 -13.27 15.33 3.14
CA VAL A 40 -12.95 15.76 4.52
C VAL A 40 -12.68 17.26 4.56
N TYR A 41 -11.95 17.78 3.57
CA TYR A 41 -11.57 19.18 3.51
C TYR A 41 -12.73 20.10 3.11
N PHE A 42 -13.58 19.66 2.18
CA PHE A 42 -14.74 20.42 1.70
C PHE A 42 -15.99 20.27 2.58
N THR A 43 -16.08 19.22 3.39
CA THR A 43 -17.23 18.98 4.26
C THR A 43 -17.09 19.76 5.57
N GLU A 44 -17.97 20.73 5.78
CA GLU A 44 -18.06 21.50 7.04
C GLU A 44 -18.90 20.79 8.12
N ASN A 45 -19.60 19.70 7.77
CA ASN A 45 -20.45 18.96 8.68
C ASN A 45 -19.64 17.99 9.55
N ALA A 46 -19.52 18.28 10.85
CA ALA A 46 -18.69 17.54 11.81
C ALA A 46 -18.93 16.02 11.80
N ASN A 47 -20.21 15.59 11.75
CA ASN A 47 -20.57 14.18 11.79
C ASN A 47 -20.14 13.42 10.52
N GLN A 48 -20.11 14.10 9.36
CA GLN A 48 -19.60 13.53 8.12
C GLN A 48 -18.07 13.59 8.06
N LYS A 49 -17.46 14.68 8.54
CA LYS A 49 -16.01 14.83 8.60
C LYS A 49 -15.36 13.71 9.40
N GLU A 50 -15.88 13.41 10.58
CA GLU A 50 -15.37 12.34 11.45
C GLU A 50 -15.51 10.95 10.81
N LYS A 51 -16.61 10.73 10.07
CA LYS A 51 -16.81 9.50 9.29
C LYS A 51 -15.80 9.38 8.15
N PHE A 52 -15.58 10.45 7.39
CA PHE A 52 -14.61 10.44 6.29
C PHE A 52 -13.17 10.33 6.80
N GLU A 53 -12.81 10.92 7.93
CA GLU A 53 -11.51 10.70 8.58
C GLU A 53 -11.31 9.24 8.98
N ALA A 54 -12.35 8.58 9.52
CA ALA A 54 -12.31 7.17 9.85
C ALA A 54 -12.14 6.28 8.59
N ASP A 55 -12.84 6.60 7.50
CA ASP A 55 -12.69 5.89 6.23
C ASP A 55 -11.32 6.14 5.59
N LEU A 56 -10.82 7.37 5.65
CA LEU A 56 -9.47 7.73 5.18
C LEU A 56 -8.39 6.92 5.91
N LYS A 57 -8.51 6.79 7.23
CA LYS A 57 -7.58 6.01 8.05
C LYS A 57 -7.59 4.52 7.67
N LYS A 58 -8.76 3.94 7.44
CA LYS A 58 -8.89 2.55 6.97
C LYS A 58 -8.26 2.35 5.60
N GLU A 59 -8.39 3.35 4.71
CA GLU A 59 -7.84 3.25 3.36
C GLU A 59 -6.30 3.37 3.36
N ILE A 60 -5.73 4.20 4.26
CA ILE A 60 -4.28 4.19 4.54
C ILE A 60 -3.83 2.81 5.04
N GLU A 61 -4.50 2.21 6.02
CA GLU A 61 -4.13 0.88 6.54
C GLU A 61 -4.16 -0.20 5.45
N LYS A 62 -5.13 -0.14 4.53
CA LYS A 62 -5.17 -1.06 3.37
C LYS A 62 -4.02 -0.83 2.40
N LEU A 63 -3.71 0.42 2.05
CA LEU A 63 -2.57 0.75 1.19
C LEU A 63 -1.24 0.27 1.80
N GLN A 64 -1.07 0.43 3.11
CA GLN A 64 0.07 -0.12 3.84
C GLN A 64 0.13 -1.65 3.76
N ARG A 65 -1.01 -2.35 3.97
CA ARG A 65 -1.08 -3.81 3.81
C ARG A 65 -0.63 -4.27 2.42
N TYR A 66 -1.08 -3.60 1.35
CA TYR A 66 -0.66 -3.96 -0.01
C TYR A 66 0.84 -3.74 -0.22
N ARG A 67 1.43 -2.69 0.36
CA ARG A 67 2.87 -2.47 0.31
C ARG A 67 3.64 -3.58 1.02
N ASP A 68 3.26 -3.94 2.24
CA ASP A 68 3.94 -5.01 2.98
C ASP A 68 3.75 -6.37 2.32
N GLN A 69 2.60 -6.59 1.70
CA GLN A 69 2.35 -7.76 0.87
C GLN A 69 3.32 -7.82 -0.32
N ILE A 70 3.48 -6.73 -1.08
CA ILE A 70 4.44 -6.66 -2.21
C ILE A 70 5.89 -6.78 -1.75
N LYS A 71 6.25 -6.16 -0.62
CA LYS A 71 7.57 -6.28 0.01
C LYS A 71 7.91 -7.74 0.31
N THR A 72 6.94 -8.44 0.90
CA THR A 72 7.02 -9.85 1.22
C THR A 72 7.19 -10.70 -0.04
N TRP A 73 6.51 -10.35 -1.13
CA TRP A 73 6.63 -11.05 -2.41
C TRP A 73 8.03 -10.93 -3.01
N ILE A 74 8.67 -9.76 -2.91
CA ILE A 74 10.03 -9.53 -3.43
C ILE A 74 11.09 -10.25 -2.61
N GLN A 75 10.89 -10.32 -1.30
CA GLN A 75 11.74 -11.13 -0.42
C GLN A 75 11.60 -12.63 -0.71
N SER A 76 10.48 -13.07 -1.30
CA SER A 76 10.27 -14.46 -1.68
C SER A 76 11.09 -14.85 -2.91
N SER A 77 11.92 -15.90 -2.78
CA SER A 77 12.91 -16.22 -3.81
C SER A 77 12.39 -17.00 -5.02
N GLU A 78 11.19 -17.59 -4.91
CA GLU A 78 10.59 -18.45 -5.94
C GLU A 78 9.91 -17.69 -7.09
N ILE A 79 9.82 -16.36 -7.02
CA ILE A 79 9.21 -15.57 -8.10
C ILE A 79 10.19 -15.44 -9.27
N LYS A 80 9.88 -16.10 -10.39
CA LYS A 80 10.65 -15.98 -11.65
C LYS A 80 10.58 -14.57 -12.26
N ASP A 81 9.49 -13.84 -12.00
CA ASP A 81 9.22 -12.49 -12.51
C ASP A 81 9.61 -11.34 -11.56
N LYS A 82 10.62 -11.53 -10.67
CA LYS A 82 11.09 -10.46 -9.76
C LYS A 82 11.43 -9.16 -10.48
N LYS A 83 11.89 -9.23 -11.74
CA LYS A 83 12.25 -8.06 -12.57
C LYS A 83 11.12 -7.04 -12.70
N LYS A 84 9.85 -7.46 -12.66
CA LYS A 84 8.70 -6.53 -12.71
C LYS A 84 8.29 -6.00 -11.34
N LEU A 85 8.47 -6.81 -10.29
CA LEU A 85 8.11 -6.45 -8.92
C LEU A 85 9.08 -5.46 -8.28
N VAL A 86 10.39 -5.59 -8.53
CA VAL A 86 11.43 -4.72 -7.96
C VAL A 86 11.20 -3.23 -8.27
N PRO A 87 11.06 -2.79 -9.54
CA PRO A 87 10.80 -1.39 -9.84
C PRO A 87 9.43 -0.93 -9.32
N LEU A 88 8.43 -1.82 -9.34
CA LEU A 88 7.10 -1.52 -8.82
C LEU A 88 7.12 -1.23 -7.31
N MET A 89 7.82 -2.05 -6.52
CA MET A 89 7.98 -1.82 -5.08
C MET A 89 8.83 -0.61 -4.78
N SER A 90 9.86 -0.35 -5.59
CA SER A 90 10.64 0.88 -5.44
C SER A 90 9.73 2.10 -5.65
N SER A 91 8.90 2.08 -6.70
CA SER A 91 7.90 3.13 -6.98
C SER A 91 6.86 3.26 -5.88
N LEU A 92 6.28 2.14 -5.40
CA LEU A 92 5.28 2.15 -4.33
C LEU A 92 5.86 2.57 -2.99
N SER A 93 7.07 2.15 -2.67
CA SER A 93 7.75 2.57 -1.45
C SER A 93 8.09 4.05 -1.50
N TRP A 94 8.47 4.59 -2.66
CA TRP A 94 8.72 6.01 -2.84
C TRP A 94 7.42 6.83 -2.74
N MET A 95 6.34 6.39 -3.41
CA MET A 95 5.02 7.02 -3.30
C MET A 95 4.48 7.01 -1.87
N LEU A 96 4.61 5.90 -1.15
CA LEU A 96 4.14 5.81 0.24
C LEU A 96 5.00 6.59 1.21
N ALA A 97 6.33 6.59 1.03
CA ALA A 97 7.21 7.45 1.81
C ALA A 97 6.84 8.93 1.59
N ARG A 98 6.50 9.32 0.36
CA ARG A 98 5.99 10.65 0.05
C ARG A 98 4.65 10.93 0.75
N LEU A 99 3.68 10.03 0.62
CA LEU A 99 2.34 10.17 1.26
C LEU A 99 2.41 10.23 2.79
N LEU A 100 3.36 9.54 3.42
CA LEU A 100 3.59 9.58 4.87
C LEU A 100 4.32 10.85 5.32
N ASN A 101 5.15 11.45 4.46
CA ASN A 101 5.91 12.66 4.78
C ASN A 101 5.13 13.95 4.45
N GLU A 102 4.06 13.86 3.65
CA GLU A 102 3.09 14.94 3.39
C GLU A 102 1.97 15.02 4.46
N LYS A 103 2.00 14.17 5.50
CA LYS A 103 1.06 14.16 6.63
C LYS A 103 1.63 14.82 7.88
#